data_AF-A0AAD3SI57-F1
#
_entry.id   AF-A0AAD3SI57-F1
#
_cell.length_a   1.000
_cell.length_b   1.000
_cell.length_c   1.000
_cell.angle_alpha   90.00
_cell.angle_beta   90.00
_cell.angle_gamma   90.00
#
_symmetry.space_group_name_H-M   'P 1'
#
loop_
_entity.id
_entity.type
_entity.pdbx_description
1 polymer ?
#
loop_
_entity_poly.entity_id
_entity_poly.type
_entity_poly.pdbx_seq_one_letter_code
_entity_poly.pdbx_strand_id
1 'polypeptide(L)'
;MALRCALELLHIEGDGNDFVKLVERRLPALTFHMRSYFWLDFQQLNIIYRFKTEEYSHTAINKFNVRPESIPEWLFDFLPTNGGYFIGNVSPARMDFRWFALGNCIAILSSMATPTQSKAIMDLIEKRWQDLVGEMPMKLAYPALETYEWKIETGCDRKNTRWSYHNGGSWPVLLWLLTAACIKTGRPQMARKALELAEERLVKDGWPEYYDGKDGRYVGKQSRKLQTWSISGYLVAQMLLEDPSLLGILSIEEDKIIKSSYTRANTMPPRFQS
;
A
#
# COMPACT_ATOMS: atom_id res chain seq x y z
N MET A 1 6.80 -6.21 8.45
CA MET A 1 8.23 -6.26 8.14
C MET A 1 9.08 -6.31 9.41
N ALA A 2 9.20 -5.22 10.18
CA ALA A 2 10.08 -5.15 11.35
C ALA A 2 9.91 -6.30 12.37
N LEU A 3 8.67 -6.67 12.72
CA LEU A 3 8.41 -7.82 13.61
C LEU A 3 8.99 -9.14 13.09
N ARG A 4 8.93 -9.37 11.77
CA ARG A 4 9.52 -10.58 11.16
C ARG A 4 11.03 -10.53 11.20
N CYS A 5 11.64 -9.39 10.84
CA CYS A 5 13.08 -9.19 10.96
C CYS A 5 13.55 -9.36 12.41
N ALA A 6 12.77 -8.92 13.39
CA ALA A 6 13.10 -9.08 14.81
C ALA A 6 13.19 -10.55 15.21
N LEU A 7 12.37 -11.45 14.65
CA LEU A 7 12.48 -12.89 14.92
C LEU A 7 13.80 -13.50 14.43
N GLU A 8 14.41 -12.91 13.40
CA GLU A 8 15.71 -13.36 12.89
C GLU A 8 16.89 -12.77 13.68
N LEU A 9 16.70 -11.61 14.30
CA LEU A 9 17.76 -10.84 14.96
C LEU A 9 17.78 -10.99 16.50
N LEU A 10 16.67 -11.39 17.12
CA LEU A 10 16.60 -11.53 18.58
C LEU A 10 17.32 -12.79 19.06
N HIS A 11 18.23 -12.62 20.02
CA HIS A 11 18.82 -13.73 20.76
C HIS A 11 17.81 -14.32 21.74
N ILE A 12 17.76 -15.65 21.85
CA ILE A 12 16.75 -16.38 22.66
C ILE A 12 17.13 -16.44 24.15
N GLU A 13 18.30 -15.92 24.54
CA GLU A 13 18.76 -15.90 25.92
C GLU A 13 18.17 -14.73 26.72
N GLY A 14 17.97 -14.94 28.03
CA GLY A 14 17.43 -13.94 28.95
C GLY A 14 16.04 -13.44 28.55
N ASP A 15 15.85 -12.11 28.60
CA ASP A 15 14.59 -11.44 28.25
C ASP A 15 14.21 -11.59 26.75
N GLY A 16 15.16 -12.00 25.90
CA GLY A 16 14.93 -12.17 24.46
C GLY A 16 13.86 -13.20 24.14
N ASN A 17 13.76 -14.27 24.94
CA ASN A 17 12.72 -15.29 24.80
C ASN A 17 11.30 -14.70 24.99
N ASP A 18 11.14 -13.75 25.92
CA ASP A 18 9.83 -13.15 26.17
C ASP A 18 9.45 -12.17 25.07
N PHE A 19 10.41 -11.44 24.50
CA PHE A 19 10.17 -10.62 23.29
C PHE A 19 9.77 -11.48 22.09
N VAL A 20 10.44 -12.62 21.86
CA VAL A 20 10.09 -13.55 20.79
C VAL A 20 8.63 -14.01 20.93
N LYS A 21 8.20 -14.45 22.12
CA LYS A 21 6.80 -14.85 22.38
C LYS A 21 5.81 -13.71 22.11
N LEU A 22 6.15 -12.47 22.47
CA LEU A 22 5.31 -11.30 22.21
C LEU A 22 5.16 -11.04 20.72
N VAL A 23 6.26 -11.15 19.96
CA VAL A 23 6.27 -11.01 18.50
C VAL A 23 5.46 -12.12 17.83
N GLU A 24 5.69 -13.37 18.22
CA GLU A 24 4.96 -14.55 17.72
C GLU A 24 3.46 -14.48 18.00
N ARG A 25 3.05 -13.87 19.11
CA ARG A 25 1.63 -13.62 19.40
C ARG A 25 1.05 -12.49 18.56
N ARG A 26 1.81 -11.40 18.34
CA ARG A 26 1.32 -10.22 17.62
C ARG A 26 1.25 -10.45 16.12
N LEU A 27 2.20 -11.19 15.55
CA LEU A 27 2.33 -11.32 14.09
C LEU A 27 1.09 -11.97 13.44
N PRO A 28 0.55 -13.11 13.91
CA PRO A 28 -0.66 -13.70 13.35
C PRO A 28 -1.89 -12.79 13.51
N ALA A 29 -2.04 -12.13 14.66
CA ALA A 29 -3.14 -11.21 14.90
C ALA A 29 -3.10 -9.99 13.96
N LEU A 30 -1.90 -9.43 13.73
CA LEU A 30 -1.69 -8.35 12.77
C LEU A 30 -1.97 -8.83 11.35
N THR A 31 -1.46 -9.99 10.95
CA THR A 31 -1.69 -10.55 9.62
C THR A 31 -3.17 -10.79 9.35
N PHE A 32 -3.90 -11.37 10.30
CA PHE A 32 -5.35 -11.52 10.20
C PHE A 32 -6.02 -10.16 10.04
N HIS A 33 -5.71 -9.21 10.93
CA HIS A 33 -6.35 -7.89 10.92
C HIS A 33 -6.12 -7.14 9.59
N MET A 34 -4.88 -7.11 9.09
CA MET A 34 -4.54 -6.46 7.83
C MET A 34 -5.25 -7.15 6.65
N ARG A 35 -5.15 -8.48 6.53
CA ARG A 35 -5.73 -9.22 5.40
C ARG A 35 -7.25 -9.21 5.39
N SER A 36 -7.90 -9.13 6.54
CA SER A 36 -9.35 -9.18 6.65
C SER A 36 -10.02 -7.81 6.61
N TYR A 37 -9.38 -6.76 7.16
CA TYR A 37 -10.05 -5.46 7.33
C TYR A 37 -9.44 -4.33 6.51
N PHE A 38 -8.16 -4.39 6.17
CA PHE A 38 -7.52 -3.39 5.32
C PHE A 38 -7.57 -3.75 3.84
N TRP A 39 -7.77 -5.02 3.50
CA TRP A 39 -7.85 -5.45 2.11
C TRP A 39 -9.14 -4.96 1.45
N LEU A 40 -9.01 -4.33 0.29
CA LEU A 40 -10.11 -3.88 -0.54
C LEU A 40 -9.91 -4.34 -1.99
N ASP A 41 -10.88 -5.07 -2.50
CA ASP A 41 -11.07 -5.39 -3.91
C ASP A 41 -12.54 -5.16 -4.29
N PHE A 42 -12.90 -5.40 -5.56
CA PHE A 42 -14.25 -5.18 -6.03
C PHE A 42 -15.31 -5.97 -5.24
N GLN A 43 -14.99 -7.18 -4.77
CA GLN A 43 -15.93 -8.00 -4.00
C GLN A 43 -16.11 -7.42 -2.59
N GLN A 44 -15.02 -7.02 -1.94
CA GLN A 44 -15.09 -6.40 -0.62
C GLN A 44 -15.77 -5.04 -0.65
N LEU A 45 -15.55 -4.23 -1.69
CA LEU A 45 -16.25 -2.97 -1.85
C LEU A 45 -17.77 -3.18 -1.96
N ASN A 46 -18.21 -4.19 -2.71
CA ASN A 46 -19.63 -4.55 -2.81
C ASN A 46 -20.23 -5.00 -1.47
N ILE A 47 -19.44 -5.68 -0.63
CA ILE A 47 -19.87 -6.06 0.72
C ILE A 47 -20.01 -4.81 1.61
N ILE A 48 -19.01 -3.94 1.63
CA ILE A 48 -18.99 -2.70 2.44
C ILE A 48 -20.13 -1.76 2.01
N TYR A 49 -20.36 -1.63 0.71
CA TYR A 49 -21.46 -0.85 0.14
C TYR A 49 -22.85 -1.30 0.62
N ARG A 50 -22.97 -2.56 1.08
CA ARG A 50 -24.21 -3.17 1.55
C ARG A 50 -24.24 -3.37 3.07
N PHE A 51 -23.30 -2.80 3.80
CA PHE A 51 -23.27 -2.92 5.25
C PHE A 51 -24.55 -2.39 5.88
N LYS A 52 -24.97 -3.07 6.95
CA LYS A 52 -25.91 -2.50 7.90
C LYS A 52 -25.13 -1.75 8.96
N THR A 53 -25.72 -0.69 9.48
CA THR A 53 -25.19 0.11 10.59
C THR A 53 -25.77 -0.36 11.91
N GLU A 54 -25.20 0.14 13.01
CA GLU A 54 -25.63 -0.15 14.39
C GLU A 54 -25.62 -1.64 14.76
N GLU A 55 -24.76 -2.44 14.13
CA GLU A 55 -24.61 -3.85 14.49
C GLU A 55 -23.91 -3.99 15.85
N TYR A 56 -24.61 -4.54 16.84
CA TYR A 56 -24.05 -4.82 18.17
C TYR A 56 -24.01 -6.33 18.44
N SER A 57 -22.92 -6.98 18.02
CA SER A 57 -22.69 -8.41 18.26
C SER A 57 -21.25 -8.83 17.96
N HIS A 58 -20.75 -9.88 18.63
CA HIS A 58 -19.52 -10.57 18.24
C HIS A 58 -19.58 -11.19 16.84
N THR A 59 -20.79 -11.42 16.30
CA THR A 59 -21.02 -11.94 14.94
C THR A 59 -21.32 -10.84 13.91
N ALA A 60 -21.23 -9.55 14.28
CA ALA A 60 -21.42 -8.43 13.36
C ALA A 60 -20.50 -8.54 12.14
N ILE A 61 -21.01 -8.21 10.96
CA ILE A 61 -20.24 -8.14 9.71
C ILE A 61 -19.54 -6.77 9.65
N ASN A 62 -20.27 -5.69 9.93
CA ASN A 62 -19.73 -4.34 9.94
C ASN A 62 -19.01 -4.04 11.27
N LYS A 63 -17.84 -4.66 11.48
CA LYS A 63 -17.08 -4.60 12.74
C LYS A 63 -16.72 -3.20 13.21
N PHE A 64 -16.59 -2.25 12.29
CA PHE A 64 -16.19 -0.87 12.59
C PHE A 64 -17.34 0.11 12.49
N ASN A 65 -18.58 -0.34 12.25
CA ASN A 65 -19.75 0.52 12.07
C ASN A 65 -19.52 1.61 11.00
N VAL A 66 -18.92 1.23 9.87
CA VAL A 66 -18.70 2.10 8.73
C VAL A 66 -20.05 2.38 8.07
N ARG A 67 -20.31 3.65 7.76
CA ARG A 67 -21.51 4.08 7.02
C ARG A 67 -21.28 3.90 5.52
N PRO A 68 -22.06 3.09 4.80
CA PRO A 68 -21.91 2.92 3.34
C PRO A 68 -21.97 4.25 2.58
N GLU A 69 -22.75 5.21 3.06
CA GLU A 69 -22.91 6.54 2.47
C GLU A 69 -21.63 7.40 2.59
N SER A 70 -20.66 6.97 3.40
CA SER A 70 -19.35 7.63 3.52
C SER A 70 -18.30 7.11 2.54
N ILE A 71 -18.64 6.10 1.72
CA ILE A 71 -17.75 5.63 0.65
C ILE A 71 -17.64 6.74 -0.40
N PRO A 72 -16.42 7.20 -0.74
CA PRO A 72 -16.26 8.32 -1.65
C PRO A 72 -16.52 7.91 -3.10
N GLU A 73 -17.17 8.78 -3.87
CA GLU A 73 -17.62 8.49 -5.24
C GLU A 73 -16.48 8.04 -6.17
N TRP A 74 -15.30 8.65 -6.06
CA TRP A 74 -14.14 8.33 -6.90
C TRP A 74 -13.73 6.86 -6.82
N LEU A 75 -14.04 6.17 -5.71
CA LEU A 75 -13.62 4.79 -5.49
C LEU A 75 -14.34 3.82 -6.42
N PHE A 76 -15.61 4.08 -6.74
CA PHE A 76 -16.40 3.23 -7.64
C PHE A 76 -15.83 3.23 -9.05
N ASP A 77 -15.31 4.37 -9.50
CA ASP A 77 -14.68 4.50 -10.81
C ASP A 77 -13.21 4.05 -10.79
N PHE A 78 -12.52 4.19 -9.66
CA PHE A 78 -11.11 3.86 -9.52
C PHE A 78 -10.85 2.36 -9.38
N LEU A 79 -11.63 1.63 -8.59
CA LEU A 79 -11.35 0.22 -8.30
C LEU A 79 -11.79 -0.70 -9.47
N PRO A 80 -10.85 -1.32 -10.22
CA PRO A 80 -11.21 -2.22 -11.30
C PRO A 80 -11.78 -3.55 -10.78
N THR A 81 -12.53 -4.26 -11.62
CA THR A 81 -13.09 -5.59 -11.27
C THR A 81 -12.02 -6.62 -10.89
N ASN A 82 -10.87 -6.60 -11.60
CA ASN A 82 -9.69 -7.39 -11.23
C ASN A 82 -8.59 -6.44 -10.78
N GLY A 83 -8.35 -6.41 -9.47
CA GLY A 83 -7.38 -5.55 -8.80
C GLY A 83 -7.81 -5.33 -7.35
N GLY A 84 -6.91 -4.82 -6.52
CA GLY A 84 -7.18 -4.55 -5.12
C GLY A 84 -5.97 -3.98 -4.40
N TYR A 85 -6.16 -3.46 -3.21
CA TYR A 85 -5.11 -2.85 -2.41
C TYR A 85 -5.45 -2.85 -0.93
N PHE A 86 -4.45 -2.56 -0.09
CA PHE A 86 -4.68 -2.22 1.31
C PHE A 86 -5.02 -0.74 1.44
N ILE A 87 -6.18 -0.44 2.00
CA ILE A 87 -6.65 0.94 2.25
C ILE A 87 -5.76 1.66 3.27
N GLY A 88 -5.81 2.99 3.27
CA GLY A 88 -4.95 3.82 4.11
C GLY A 88 -5.18 3.68 5.60
N ASN A 89 -6.43 3.51 6.02
CA ASN A 89 -6.76 3.44 7.45
C ASN A 89 -8.11 2.73 7.73
N VAL A 90 -8.20 2.09 8.89
CA VAL A 90 -9.41 1.52 9.47
C VAL A 90 -9.47 1.89 10.95
N SER A 91 -10.58 2.48 11.38
CA SER A 91 -10.81 2.91 12.76
C SER A 91 -12.30 2.89 13.08
N PRO A 92 -12.71 3.03 14.36
CA PRO A 92 -14.12 3.10 14.72
C PRO A 92 -14.87 4.16 13.89
N ALA A 93 -15.92 3.72 13.18
CA ALA A 93 -16.77 4.50 12.29
C ALA A 93 -16.07 5.21 11.11
N ARG A 94 -14.82 4.84 10.77
CA ARG A 94 -14.07 5.50 9.68
C ARG A 94 -13.14 4.53 8.96
N MET A 95 -13.23 4.54 7.62
CA MET A 95 -12.26 3.95 6.71
C MET A 95 -11.69 5.05 5.80
N ASP A 96 -10.37 5.15 5.72
CA ASP A 96 -9.70 5.99 4.72
C ASP A 96 -9.37 5.11 3.51
N PHE A 97 -10.20 5.25 2.47
CA PHE A 97 -10.09 4.46 1.26
C PHE A 97 -8.92 4.87 0.36
N ARG A 98 -8.16 5.92 0.67
CA ARG A 98 -7.03 6.32 -0.19
C ARG A 98 -6.01 5.20 -0.33
N TRP A 99 -5.46 5.07 -1.53
CA TRP A 99 -4.36 4.16 -1.83
C TRP A 99 -3.04 4.83 -1.41
N PHE A 100 -2.14 4.07 -0.77
CA PHE A 100 -0.81 4.53 -0.37
C PHE A 100 0.27 3.59 -0.92
N ALA A 101 1.21 4.15 -1.69
CA ALA A 101 2.24 3.39 -2.39
C ALA A 101 3.12 2.57 -1.46
N LEU A 102 3.74 3.23 -0.49
CA LEU A 102 4.71 2.61 0.43
C LEU A 102 4.06 1.46 1.21
N GLY A 103 2.84 1.67 1.74
CA GLY A 103 2.12 0.64 2.49
C GLY A 103 1.87 -0.62 1.66
N ASN A 104 1.41 -0.45 0.42
CA ASN A 104 1.13 -1.57 -0.48
C ASN A 104 2.42 -2.27 -0.94
N CYS A 105 3.49 -1.53 -1.26
CA CYS A 105 4.77 -2.13 -1.62
C CYS A 105 5.39 -2.91 -0.45
N ILE A 106 5.40 -2.33 0.76
CA ILE A 106 5.92 -3.02 1.96
C ILE A 106 5.05 -4.23 2.33
N ALA A 107 3.74 -4.18 2.08
CA ALA A 107 2.87 -5.32 2.28
C ALA A 107 3.27 -6.51 1.38
N ILE A 108 3.61 -6.24 0.12
CA ILE A 108 4.16 -7.23 -0.81
C ILE A 108 5.53 -7.74 -0.32
N LEU A 109 6.47 -6.82 -0.05
CA LEU A 109 7.85 -7.17 0.29
C LEU A 109 7.98 -7.94 1.60
N SER A 110 7.11 -7.67 2.58
CA SER A 110 7.12 -8.39 3.87
C SER A 110 6.24 -9.63 3.92
N SER A 111 5.68 -10.05 2.78
CA SER A 111 4.73 -11.18 2.68
C SER A 111 3.50 -11.01 3.60
N MET A 112 3.14 -9.76 3.90
CA MET A 112 1.88 -9.42 4.57
C MET A 112 0.71 -9.62 3.60
N ALA A 113 0.86 -9.19 2.36
CA ALA A 113 -0.05 -9.52 1.27
C ALA A 113 0.09 -11.02 0.93
N THR A 114 -1.03 -11.71 0.70
CA THR A 114 -0.99 -13.05 0.06
C THR A 114 -0.53 -12.93 -1.39
N PRO A 115 -0.06 -14.00 -2.05
CA PRO A 115 0.33 -13.93 -3.45
C PRO A 115 -0.81 -13.45 -4.37
N THR A 116 -2.06 -13.82 -4.07
CA THR A 116 -3.25 -13.30 -4.77
C THR A 116 -3.43 -11.79 -4.56
N GLN A 117 -3.27 -11.30 -3.32
CA GLN A 117 -3.36 -9.88 -3.01
C GLN A 117 -2.22 -9.08 -3.66
N SER A 118 -1.00 -9.60 -3.62
CA SER A 118 0.16 -9.00 -4.30
C SER A 118 -0.08 -8.88 -5.80
N LYS A 119 -0.57 -9.95 -6.45
CA LYS A 119 -0.93 -9.91 -7.87
C LYS A 119 -2.01 -8.85 -8.15
N ALA A 120 -3.04 -8.76 -7.31
CA ALA A 120 -4.12 -7.80 -7.45
C ALA A 120 -3.68 -6.34 -7.24
N ILE A 121 -2.70 -6.08 -6.36
CA ILE A 121 -2.05 -4.77 -6.23
C ILE A 121 -1.33 -4.40 -7.53
N MET A 122 -0.58 -5.33 -8.11
CA MET A 122 0.10 -5.07 -9.38
C MET A 122 -0.88 -4.86 -10.53
N ASP A 123 -1.96 -5.63 -10.59
CA ASP A 123 -3.04 -5.45 -11.59
C ASP A 123 -3.72 -4.09 -11.45
N LEU A 124 -3.91 -3.59 -10.22
CA LEU A 124 -4.43 -2.25 -9.97
C LEU A 124 -3.47 -1.18 -10.50
N ILE A 125 -2.18 -1.27 -10.17
CA ILE A 125 -1.15 -0.32 -10.63
C ILE A 125 -1.09 -0.29 -12.16
N GLU A 126 -1.15 -1.44 -12.80
CA GLU A 126 -1.14 -1.55 -14.26
C GLU A 126 -2.37 -0.89 -14.91
N LYS A 127 -3.56 -1.14 -14.37
CA LYS A 127 -4.82 -0.59 -14.90
C LYS A 127 -5.01 0.90 -14.60
N ARG A 128 -4.49 1.36 -13.47
CA ARG A 128 -4.54 2.77 -13.02
C ARG A 128 -3.16 3.42 -13.15
N TRP A 129 -2.40 3.03 -14.17
CA TRP A 129 -1.05 3.54 -14.39
C TRP A 129 -1.02 5.06 -14.49
N GLN A 130 -1.97 5.66 -15.22
CA GLN A 130 -2.04 7.12 -15.34
C GLN A 130 -2.27 7.81 -13.98
N ASP A 131 -3.13 7.25 -13.14
CA ASP A 131 -3.48 7.82 -11.84
C ASP A 131 -2.36 7.63 -10.81
N LEU A 132 -1.74 6.46 -10.78
CA LEU A 132 -0.79 6.05 -9.73
C LEU A 132 0.68 6.29 -10.10
N VAL A 133 1.00 6.37 -11.38
CA VAL A 133 2.35 6.65 -11.91
C VAL A 133 2.34 7.94 -12.73
N GLY A 134 1.45 8.06 -13.71
CA GLY A 134 1.40 9.21 -14.62
C GLY A 134 2.70 9.34 -15.42
N GLU A 135 3.31 10.52 -15.38
CA GLU A 135 4.56 10.87 -16.06
C GLU A 135 5.78 10.93 -15.10
N MET A 136 5.60 10.54 -13.83
CA MET A 136 6.69 10.43 -12.87
C MET A 136 6.37 9.37 -11.80
N PRO A 137 7.08 8.23 -11.75
CA PRO A 137 6.86 7.23 -10.72
C PRO A 137 7.27 7.73 -9.33
N MET A 138 6.50 7.46 -8.28
CA MET A 138 5.08 7.16 -8.32
C MET A 138 4.34 8.03 -7.31
N LYS A 139 3.01 8.10 -7.41
CA LYS A 139 2.19 8.83 -6.42
C LYS A 139 2.44 8.30 -5.03
N LEU A 140 2.58 9.19 -4.05
CA LEU A 140 2.68 8.81 -2.64
C LEU A 140 1.34 8.25 -2.14
N ALA A 141 0.26 8.96 -2.49
CA ALA A 141 -1.11 8.57 -2.18
C ALA A 141 -2.05 8.97 -3.32
N TYR A 142 -3.21 8.31 -3.41
CA TYR A 142 -4.25 8.64 -4.38
C TYR A 142 -5.66 8.46 -3.78
N PRO A 143 -6.61 9.37 -4.08
CA PRO A 143 -6.41 10.68 -4.70
C PRO A 143 -5.88 11.73 -3.70
N ALA A 144 -5.63 12.94 -4.19
CA ALA A 144 -5.40 14.10 -3.34
C ALA A 144 -6.70 14.54 -2.66
N LEU A 145 -6.60 15.04 -1.42
CA LEU A 145 -7.64 15.76 -0.72
C LEU A 145 -7.84 17.13 -1.37
N GLU A 146 -9.09 17.53 -1.56
CA GLU A 146 -9.46 18.77 -2.23
C GLU A 146 -10.41 19.63 -1.40
N THR A 147 -10.50 20.92 -1.73
CA THR A 147 -11.48 21.88 -1.18
C THR A 147 -11.67 21.78 0.35
N TYR A 148 -12.80 21.25 0.81
CA TYR A 148 -13.15 21.15 2.22
C TYR A 148 -12.38 20.04 2.94
N GLU A 149 -12.17 18.89 2.31
CA GLU A 149 -11.40 17.78 2.89
C GLU A 149 -9.97 18.23 3.15
N TRP A 150 -9.35 18.95 2.21
CA TRP A 150 -8.03 19.52 2.42
C TRP A 150 -8.00 20.48 3.61
N LYS A 151 -8.96 21.40 3.73
CA LYS A 151 -9.01 22.35 4.85
C LYS A 151 -9.11 21.64 6.20
N ILE A 152 -9.98 20.63 6.28
CA ILE A 152 -10.27 19.91 7.52
C ILE A 152 -9.14 18.96 7.90
N GLU A 153 -8.74 18.06 7.00
CA GLU A 153 -7.78 16.99 7.29
C GLU A 153 -6.35 17.50 7.43
N THR A 154 -5.99 18.58 6.72
CA THR A 154 -4.63 19.13 6.76
C THR A 154 -4.50 20.38 7.63
N GLY A 155 -5.61 20.96 8.11
CA GLY A 155 -5.58 22.24 8.81
C GLY A 155 -5.15 23.41 7.91
N CYS A 156 -5.55 23.39 6.63
CA CYS A 156 -5.12 24.35 5.61
C CYS A 156 -3.59 24.40 5.37
N ASP A 157 -2.90 23.25 5.45
CA ASP A 157 -1.45 23.18 5.26
C ASP A 157 -1.05 23.57 3.82
N ARG A 158 -0.36 24.72 3.71
CA ARG A 158 0.08 25.33 2.46
C ARG A 158 1.15 24.54 1.71
N LYS A 159 1.83 23.58 2.35
CA LYS A 159 2.79 22.68 1.68
C LYS A 159 2.08 21.50 1.01
N ASN A 160 0.96 21.07 1.56
CA ASN A 160 0.18 19.91 1.11
C ASN A 160 -1.03 20.31 0.28
N THR A 161 -0.85 21.24 -0.67
CA THR A 161 -1.92 21.63 -1.60
C THR A 161 -2.32 20.48 -2.53
N ARG A 162 -3.42 20.64 -3.27
CA ARG A 162 -3.94 19.66 -4.23
C ARG A 162 -2.82 19.12 -5.15
N TRP A 163 -2.66 17.79 -5.18
CA TRP A 163 -1.64 17.08 -5.96
C TRP A 163 -0.21 17.57 -5.70
N SER A 164 0.11 17.85 -4.44
CA SER A 164 1.42 18.37 -4.05
C SER A 164 1.95 17.71 -2.79
N TYR A 165 3.26 17.51 -2.75
CA TYR A 165 3.98 16.97 -1.59
C TYR A 165 3.33 15.66 -1.08
N HIS A 166 2.90 15.58 0.18
CA HIS A 166 2.23 14.38 0.71
C HIS A 166 0.78 14.23 0.21
N ASN A 167 0.14 15.30 -0.26
CA ASN A 167 -1.24 15.29 -0.73
C ASN A 167 -1.32 14.95 -2.24
N GLY A 168 -0.91 13.73 -2.59
CA GLY A 168 -0.95 13.23 -3.96
C GLY A 168 0.19 13.68 -4.87
N GLY A 169 1.32 14.12 -4.30
CA GLY A 169 2.55 14.33 -5.07
C GLY A 169 3.15 13.02 -5.57
N SER A 170 4.00 13.10 -6.59
CA SER A 170 4.77 11.97 -7.14
C SER A 170 6.20 12.02 -6.62
N TRP A 171 6.69 10.90 -6.10
CA TRP A 171 7.93 10.83 -5.33
C TRP A 171 8.90 9.85 -5.96
N PRO A 172 9.99 10.33 -6.60
CA PRO A 172 10.96 9.47 -7.28
C PRO A 172 11.62 8.44 -6.37
N VAL A 173 11.77 8.75 -5.07
CA VAL A 173 12.27 7.80 -4.07
C VAL A 173 11.44 6.52 -3.99
N LEU A 174 10.15 6.53 -4.33
CA LEU A 174 9.32 5.32 -4.29
C LEU A 174 9.60 4.34 -5.43
N LEU A 175 10.40 4.73 -6.41
CA LEU A 175 10.74 3.89 -7.56
C LEU A 175 11.40 2.56 -7.15
N TRP A 176 12.31 2.57 -6.18
CA TRP A 176 12.95 1.32 -5.74
C TRP A 176 11.96 0.35 -5.06
N LEU A 177 10.97 0.88 -4.31
CA LEU A 177 9.94 0.06 -3.68
C LEU A 177 9.04 -0.59 -4.71
N LEU A 178 8.61 0.19 -5.72
CA LEU A 178 7.87 -0.34 -6.86
C LEU A 178 8.67 -1.41 -7.58
N THR A 179 9.95 -1.16 -7.86
CA THR A 179 10.83 -2.12 -8.52
C THR A 179 10.99 -3.41 -7.74
N ALA A 180 11.27 -3.33 -6.43
CA ALA A 180 11.38 -4.51 -5.58
C ALA A 180 10.06 -5.30 -5.54
N ALA A 181 8.90 -4.63 -5.43
CA ALA A 181 7.60 -5.28 -5.46
C ALA A 181 7.29 -5.93 -6.82
N CYS A 182 7.64 -5.27 -7.93
CA CYS A 182 7.56 -5.81 -9.28
C CYS A 182 8.38 -7.09 -9.43
N ILE A 183 9.63 -7.11 -8.97
CA ILE A 183 10.50 -8.30 -9.05
C ILE A 183 9.91 -9.43 -8.19
N LYS A 184 9.52 -9.14 -6.93
CA LYS A 184 8.94 -10.14 -6.03
C LYS A 184 7.66 -10.78 -6.57
N THR A 185 6.92 -10.05 -7.40
CA THR A 185 5.66 -10.52 -8.01
C THR A 185 5.83 -11.04 -9.44
N GLY A 186 7.07 -11.15 -9.94
CA GLY A 186 7.36 -11.66 -11.28
C GLY A 186 6.93 -10.72 -12.41
N ARG A 187 6.93 -9.40 -12.18
CA ARG A 187 6.58 -8.35 -13.16
C ARG A 187 7.71 -7.33 -13.42
N PRO A 188 8.95 -7.75 -13.72
CA PRO A 188 10.07 -6.83 -13.91
C PRO A 188 9.87 -5.83 -15.06
N GLN A 189 9.06 -6.17 -16.07
CA GLN A 189 8.72 -5.27 -17.18
C GLN A 189 8.03 -3.98 -16.72
N MET A 190 7.22 -4.04 -15.66
CA MET A 190 6.55 -2.87 -15.11
C MET A 190 7.55 -1.94 -14.43
N ALA A 191 8.54 -2.50 -13.74
CA ALA A 191 9.63 -1.75 -13.14
C ALA A 191 10.53 -1.09 -14.20
N ARG A 192 10.86 -1.80 -15.29
CA ARG A 192 11.63 -1.23 -16.42
C ARG A 192 10.91 -0.01 -17.01
N LYS A 193 9.61 -0.15 -17.29
CA LYS A 193 8.78 0.96 -17.79
C LYS A 193 8.78 2.17 -16.85
N ALA A 194 8.69 1.95 -15.54
CA ALA A 194 8.75 3.04 -14.56
C ALA A 194 10.14 3.69 -14.54
N LEU A 195 11.22 2.89 -14.56
CA LEU A 195 12.60 3.39 -14.58
C LEU A 195 12.85 4.26 -15.82
N GLU A 196 12.52 3.76 -17.01
CA GLU A 196 12.66 4.49 -18.28
C GLU A 196 11.93 5.83 -18.25
N LEU A 197 10.68 5.84 -17.75
CA LEU A 197 9.89 7.06 -17.60
C LEU A 197 10.55 8.09 -16.66
N ALA A 198 11.15 7.63 -15.56
CA ALA A 198 11.86 8.51 -14.62
C ALA A 198 13.15 9.07 -15.23
N GLU A 199 13.90 8.25 -15.98
CA GLU A 199 15.16 8.61 -16.64
C GLU A 199 15.01 9.74 -17.66
N GLU A 200 13.85 9.85 -18.32
CA GLU A 200 13.58 10.91 -19.27
C GLU A 200 13.72 12.32 -18.67
N ARG A 201 13.52 12.45 -17.35
CA ARG A 201 13.33 13.75 -16.67
C ARG A 201 14.21 13.98 -15.44
N LEU A 202 14.49 12.96 -14.63
CA LEU A 202 15.15 13.15 -13.32
C LEU A 202 16.47 13.91 -13.42
N VAL A 203 17.32 13.55 -14.40
CA VAL A 203 18.62 14.22 -14.62
C VAL A 203 18.42 15.66 -15.10
N LYS A 204 17.50 15.88 -16.06
CA LYS A 204 17.22 17.20 -16.64
C LYS A 204 16.66 18.18 -15.61
N ASP A 205 15.82 17.69 -14.70
CA ASP A 205 15.20 18.50 -13.65
C ASP A 205 16.11 18.72 -12.43
N GLY A 206 17.29 18.07 -12.40
CA GLY A 206 18.28 18.21 -11.33
C GLY A 206 17.92 17.42 -10.06
N TRP A 207 17.40 16.21 -10.22
CA TRP A 207 17.04 15.28 -9.14
C TRP A 207 16.13 15.89 -8.06
N PRO A 208 14.88 16.28 -8.41
CA PRO A 208 13.97 16.87 -7.45
C PRO A 208 13.55 15.91 -6.32
N GLU A 209 13.19 16.46 -5.17
CA GLU A 209 12.63 15.72 -4.03
C GLU A 209 11.28 15.08 -4.37
N TYR A 210 10.40 15.83 -5.03
CA TYR A 210 9.07 15.40 -5.47
C TYR A 210 8.57 16.21 -6.67
N TYR A 211 7.48 15.74 -7.26
CA TYR A 211 6.75 16.32 -8.39
C TYR A 211 5.26 16.54 -8.04
N ASP A 212 4.67 17.57 -8.64
CA ASP A 212 3.29 18.01 -8.43
C ASP A 212 2.42 17.80 -9.67
N GLY A 213 1.11 17.85 -9.44
CA GLY A 213 0.07 17.70 -10.45
C GLY A 213 -0.45 16.27 -10.56
N LYS A 214 -1.66 16.14 -11.14
CA LYS A 214 -2.35 14.85 -11.31
C LYS A 214 -1.44 13.77 -11.92
N ASP A 215 -0.67 14.16 -12.93
CA ASP A 215 0.22 13.24 -13.64
C ASP A 215 1.70 13.36 -13.21
N GLY A 216 2.06 14.20 -12.23
CA GLY A 216 3.47 14.43 -11.88
C GLY A 216 4.24 15.25 -12.93
N ARG A 217 3.55 16.09 -13.70
CA ARG A 217 4.13 16.91 -14.77
C ARG A 217 5.05 18.03 -14.27
N TYR A 218 4.79 18.59 -13.10
CA TYR A 218 5.50 19.77 -12.62
C TYR A 218 6.51 19.38 -11.56
N VAL A 219 7.71 19.98 -11.58
CA VAL A 219 8.63 19.87 -10.43
C VAL A 219 7.90 20.43 -9.21
N GLY A 220 8.04 19.76 -8.06
CA GLY A 220 7.26 20.07 -6.87
C GLY A 220 7.47 21.51 -6.40
N LYS A 221 6.39 22.14 -5.92
CA LYS A 221 6.34 23.59 -5.61
C LYS A 221 7.43 24.09 -4.68
N GLN A 222 7.88 23.26 -3.74
CA GLN A 222 8.98 23.54 -2.80
C GLN A 222 10.03 22.42 -2.84
N SER A 223 10.14 21.73 -3.98
CA SER A 223 11.01 20.58 -4.16
C SER A 223 12.47 21.00 -4.17
N ARG A 224 13.29 20.36 -3.32
CA ARG A 224 14.74 20.55 -3.33
C ARG A 224 15.35 19.79 -4.51
N LYS A 225 16.38 20.36 -5.12
CA LYS A 225 17.23 19.68 -6.10
C LYS A 225 18.27 18.81 -5.42
N LEU A 226 18.83 17.87 -6.17
CA LEU A 226 19.88 16.94 -5.70
C LEU A 226 19.46 16.20 -4.43
N GLN A 227 18.18 15.86 -4.35
CA GLN A 227 17.66 15.18 -3.17
C GLN A 227 18.21 13.75 -3.13
N THR A 228 18.96 13.45 -2.07
CA THR A 228 19.74 12.21 -1.94
C THR A 228 18.90 10.95 -2.19
N TRP A 229 17.73 10.85 -1.58
CA TRP A 229 16.88 9.66 -1.73
C TRP A 229 16.22 9.51 -3.11
N SER A 230 16.15 10.58 -3.92
CA SER A 230 15.62 10.53 -5.27
C SER A 230 16.67 9.90 -6.18
N ILE A 231 17.94 10.28 -5.96
CA ILE A 231 19.10 9.69 -6.62
C ILE A 231 19.27 8.23 -6.18
N SER A 232 19.33 7.98 -4.87
CA SER A 232 19.51 6.63 -4.33
C SER A 232 18.36 5.70 -4.71
N GLY A 233 17.11 6.17 -4.69
CA GLY A 233 15.96 5.36 -5.09
C GLY A 233 16.02 4.94 -6.57
N TYR A 234 16.48 5.83 -7.45
CA TYR A 234 16.76 5.47 -8.84
C TYR A 234 17.87 4.43 -8.96
N LEU A 235 19.01 4.65 -8.31
CA LEU A 235 20.16 3.73 -8.37
C LEU A 235 19.80 2.34 -7.83
N VAL A 236 19.11 2.25 -6.69
CA VAL A 236 18.67 0.97 -6.12
C VAL A 236 17.69 0.27 -7.06
N ALA A 237 16.77 0.99 -7.70
CA ALA A 237 15.87 0.42 -8.69
C ALA A 237 16.64 -0.17 -9.88
N GLN A 238 17.65 0.53 -10.38
CA GLN A 238 18.50 0.03 -11.46
C GLN A 238 19.28 -1.23 -11.03
N MET A 239 19.94 -1.18 -9.88
CA MET A 239 20.69 -2.33 -9.34
C MET A 239 19.81 -3.57 -9.15
N LEU A 240 18.58 -3.40 -8.66
CA LEU A 240 17.62 -4.50 -8.52
C LEU A 240 17.20 -5.11 -9.86
N LEU A 241 17.11 -4.30 -10.92
CA LEU A 241 16.77 -4.78 -12.26
C LEU A 241 17.94 -5.47 -12.98
N GLU A 242 19.17 -5.07 -12.65
CA GLU A 242 20.41 -5.69 -13.10
C GLU A 242 20.65 -7.03 -12.39
N ASP A 243 20.47 -7.07 -11.07
CA ASP A 243 20.60 -8.26 -10.24
C ASP A 243 19.38 -8.46 -9.31
N PRO A 244 18.37 -9.23 -9.77
CA PRO A 244 17.20 -9.56 -8.96
C PRO A 244 17.51 -10.35 -7.67
N SER A 245 18.70 -10.96 -7.53
CA SER A 245 19.06 -11.70 -6.32
C SER A 245 19.21 -10.79 -5.09
N LEU A 246 19.49 -9.50 -5.31
CA LEU A 246 19.53 -8.47 -4.27
C LEU A 246 18.20 -8.27 -3.55
N LEU A 247 17.09 -8.74 -4.12
CA LEU A 247 15.76 -8.69 -3.48
C LEU A 247 15.73 -9.44 -2.14
N GLY A 248 16.57 -10.46 -1.95
CA GLY A 248 16.67 -11.19 -0.68
C GLY A 248 17.10 -10.33 0.52
N ILE A 249 17.74 -9.18 0.26
CA ILE A 249 18.13 -8.22 1.30
C ILE A 249 16.92 -7.39 1.77
N LEU A 250 15.93 -7.19 0.89
CA LEU A 250 14.84 -6.22 1.07
C LEU A 250 13.47 -6.86 1.31
N SER A 251 13.37 -8.19 1.16
CA SER A 251 12.10 -8.90 1.20
C SER A 251 12.16 -10.12 2.10
N ILE A 252 10.98 -10.53 2.55
CA ILE A 252 10.80 -11.72 3.39
C ILE A 252 9.96 -12.70 2.59
N GLU A 253 10.38 -13.95 2.54
CA GLU A 253 9.63 -15.01 1.90
C GLU A 253 8.32 -15.32 2.63
N GLU A 254 7.43 -16.03 1.95
CA GLU A 254 6.21 -16.51 2.59
C GLU A 254 6.54 -17.50 3.70
N ASP A 255 5.75 -17.49 4.78
CA ASP A 255 5.84 -18.55 5.78
C ASP A 255 5.60 -19.88 5.07
N LYS A 256 6.54 -20.83 5.19
CA LYS A 256 6.25 -22.22 4.86
C LYS A 256 4.97 -22.57 5.60
N ILE A 257 3.97 -23.11 4.91
CA ILE A 257 2.65 -23.41 5.49
C ILE A 257 2.83 -24.27 6.74
N ILE A 258 2.94 -23.63 7.89
CA ILE A 258 2.68 -24.24 9.18
C ILE A 258 1.16 -24.30 9.18
N LYS A 259 0.60 -25.52 9.06
CA LYS A 259 -0.83 -25.77 9.22
C LYS A 259 -1.24 -25.24 10.60
N SER A 260 -1.56 -23.95 10.70
CA SER A 260 -2.10 -23.39 11.92
C SER A 260 -3.52 -23.92 12.02
N SER A 261 -3.78 -24.71 13.06
CA SER A 261 -5.06 -25.32 13.40
C SER A 261 -6.11 -24.31 13.88
N TYR A 262 -6.04 -23.05 13.46
CA TYR A 262 -7.13 -22.11 13.67
C TYR A 262 -8.23 -22.44 12.66
N THR A 263 -9.07 -23.40 13.04
CA THR A 263 -10.38 -23.59 12.43
C THR A 263 -11.10 -22.24 12.43
N ARG A 264 -11.56 -21.82 11.25
CA ARG A 264 -12.66 -20.86 11.15
C ARG A 264 -13.70 -21.30 12.17
N ALA A 265 -13.99 -20.48 13.18
CA ALA A 265 -15.27 -20.60 13.83
C ALA A 265 -16.32 -20.45 12.72
N ASN A 266 -17.04 -21.55 12.45
CA ASN A 266 -18.14 -21.58 11.51
C ASN A 266 -19.20 -20.59 11.99
N THR A 267 -19.15 -19.36 11.48
CA THR A 267 -20.22 -18.37 11.64
C THR A 267 -20.51 -17.73 10.29
N MET A 268 -20.97 -18.54 9.34
CA MET A 268 -21.74 -18.10 8.18
C MET A 268 -23.08 -18.82 8.26
N PRO A 269 -24.22 -18.11 8.38
CA PRO A 269 -25.53 -18.76 8.30
C PRO A 269 -25.73 -19.35 6.89
N PRO A 270 -26.35 -20.54 6.76
CA PRO A 270 -26.62 -21.16 5.47
C PRO A 270 -27.86 -20.50 4.84
N ARG A 271 -27.74 -19.25 4.40
CA ARG A 271 -28.70 -18.60 3.50
C ARG A 271 -27.96 -17.54 2.72
N PHE A 272 -27.32 -17.95 1.63
CA PHE A 272 -26.99 -17.18 0.41
C PHE A 272 -26.04 -18.07 -0.42
N GLN A 273 -26.52 -19.26 -0.76
CA GLN A 273 -26.01 -20.04 -1.88
C GLN A 273 -27.25 -20.37 -2.73
N SER A 274 -27.55 -19.47 -3.66
CA SER A 274 -28.38 -19.68 -4.85
C SER A 274 -28.12 -18.52 -5.79
#